data_AF-A0A1J5INS7-F1
#
_entry.id   AF-A0A1J5INS7-F1
#
_cell.length_a   1.000
_cell.length_b   1.000
_cell.length_c   1.000
_cell.angle_alpha   90.00
_cell.angle_beta   90.00
_cell.angle_gamma   90.00
#
_symmetry.space_group_name_H-M   'P 1'
#
loop_
_entity.id
_entity.type
_entity.pdbx_description
1 polymer ?
#
loop_
_entity_poly.entity_id
_entity_poly.type
_entity_poly.pdbx_seq_one_letter_code
_entity_poly.pdbx_strand_id
1 'polypeptide(L)'
;MRLNPFRVQFLGVLPPQRLLLFRRVIQPLVGWVNGQNQFVPNWEVAKVVAIPLRELFDPRRHARYRMHVSPQLSRKINRRTEDFPCFLHQNGAQVDILWGATFRIVLLLVERLFGLRAPDPELLPIVPGLLDEGYINGRYQHP
;
A
#
# COMPACT_ATOMS: atom_id res chain seq x y z
N MET A 1 9.46 10.92 -9.91
CA MET A 1 10.06 11.13 -8.57
C MET A 1 11.57 11.29 -8.70
N ARG A 2 12.18 12.38 -8.18
CA ARG A 2 13.63 12.60 -8.25
C ARG A 2 14.31 12.20 -6.93
N LEU A 3 14.72 10.95 -6.82
CA LEU A 3 15.51 10.44 -5.69
C LEU A 3 16.99 10.54 -6.05
N ASN A 4 17.82 11.18 -5.21
CA ASN A 4 19.26 11.25 -5.45
C ASN A 4 19.90 9.90 -5.09
N PRO A 5 20.51 9.16 -6.05
CA PRO A 5 21.05 7.82 -5.78
C PRO A 5 22.20 7.83 -4.76
N PHE A 6 22.97 8.91 -4.67
CA PHE A 6 24.06 9.03 -3.69
C PHE A 6 23.55 9.33 -2.26
N ARG A 7 22.26 9.64 -2.11
CA ARG A 7 21.60 9.87 -0.82
C ARG A 7 20.74 8.69 -0.40
N VAL A 8 20.92 7.53 -1.01
CA VAL A 8 20.18 6.32 -0.67
C VAL A 8 21.15 5.23 -0.28
N GLN A 9 21.04 4.77 0.97
CA GLN A 9 21.77 3.60 1.44
C GLN A 9 20.89 2.36 1.27
N PHE A 10 21.35 1.37 0.51
CA PHE A 10 20.65 0.09 0.39
C PHE A 10 20.75 -0.69 1.71
N LEU A 11 19.61 -1.16 2.23
CA LEU A 11 19.52 -1.90 3.48
C LEU A 11 19.26 -3.40 3.28
N GLY A 12 18.77 -3.80 2.11
CA GLY A 12 18.55 -5.22 1.79
C GLY A 12 17.30 -5.50 0.98
N VAL A 13 17.09 -6.80 0.72
CA VAL A 13 15.95 -7.32 -0.01
C VAL A 13 14.92 -7.93 0.95
N LEU A 14 13.64 -7.71 0.69
CA LEU A 14 12.55 -8.43 1.36
C LEU A 14 12.13 -9.66 0.55
N PRO A 15 11.43 -10.63 1.15
CA PRO A 15 10.90 -11.78 0.41
C PRO A 15 10.03 -11.35 -0.80
N PRO A 16 10.14 -12.04 -1.95
CA PRO A 16 9.34 -11.72 -3.13
C PRO A 16 7.84 -11.76 -2.84
N GLN A 17 7.08 -10.82 -3.40
CA GLN A 17 5.64 -10.75 -3.23
C GLN A 17 4.92 -11.07 -4.52
N ARG A 18 3.99 -12.04 -4.46
CA ARG A 18 3.06 -12.31 -5.55
C ARG A 18 1.91 -11.31 -5.48
N LEU A 19 1.61 -10.66 -6.60
CA LEU A 19 0.45 -9.78 -6.68
C LEU A 19 -0.82 -10.64 -6.70
N LEU A 20 -1.82 -10.24 -5.91
CA LEU A 20 -3.08 -11.01 -5.82
C LEU A 20 -3.94 -10.79 -7.06
N LEU A 21 -3.92 -9.58 -7.63
CA LEU A 21 -4.75 -9.20 -8.78
C LEU A 21 -4.05 -9.43 -10.13
N PHE A 22 -2.74 -9.67 -10.13
CA PHE A 22 -1.94 -9.84 -11.35
C PHE A 22 -1.03 -11.06 -11.21
N ARG A 23 -0.80 -11.82 -12.29
CA ARG A 23 0.17 -12.92 -12.31
C ARG A 23 1.61 -12.39 -12.43
N ARG A 24 2.04 -11.59 -11.46
CA ARG A 24 3.38 -10.99 -11.41
C ARG A 24 3.99 -11.14 -10.01
N VAL A 25 5.31 -11.21 -9.97
CA VAL A 25 6.11 -11.20 -8.74
C VAL A 25 6.89 -9.90 -8.68
N ILE A 26 6.91 -9.26 -7.51
CA ILE A 26 7.73 -8.08 -7.24
C ILE A 26 8.77 -8.40 -6.17
N GLN A 27 9.98 -7.84 -6.32
CA GLN A 27 11.09 -7.99 -5.40
C GLN A 27 11.26 -6.67 -4.62
N PRO A 28 10.77 -6.56 -3.37
CA PRO A 28 10.85 -5.32 -2.63
C PRO A 28 12.28 -5.08 -2.13
N LEU A 29 12.75 -3.86 -2.30
CA LEU A 29 14.05 -3.39 -1.85
C LEU A 29 13.85 -2.35 -0.75
N VAL A 30 14.71 -2.38 0.26
CA VAL A 30 14.69 -1.41 1.37
C VAL A 30 15.89 -0.50 1.23
N GLY A 31 15.64 0.81 1.31
CA GLY A 31 16.69 1.82 1.30
C GLY A 31 16.42 2.89 2.35
N TRP A 32 17.50 3.43 2.90
CA TRP A 32 17.48 4.57 3.82
C TRP A 32 17.82 5.85 3.06
N VAL A 33 16.97 6.86 3.16
CA VAL A 33 17.16 8.14 2.46
C VAL A 33 17.84 9.14 3.40
N ASN A 34 19.04 9.58 3.06
CA ASN A 34 19.86 10.48 3.85
C ASN A 34 19.70 11.94 3.41
N GLY A 35 19.16 12.79 4.29
CA GLY A 35 19.17 14.24 4.11
C GLY A 35 18.32 14.77 2.95
N GLN A 36 17.44 13.96 2.36
CA GLN A 36 16.42 14.43 1.40
C GLN A 36 15.04 14.33 2.06
N ASN A 37 14.48 15.50 2.43
CA ASN A 37 13.18 15.60 3.09
C ASN A 37 12.06 16.08 2.15
N GLN A 38 12.42 16.50 0.93
CA GLN A 38 11.47 16.96 -0.09
C GLN A 38 11.55 16.07 -1.32
N PHE A 39 10.39 15.66 -1.82
CA PHE A 39 10.25 14.83 -3.01
C PHE A 39 9.42 15.58 -4.05
N VAL A 40 9.97 15.72 -5.26
CA VAL A 40 9.27 16.36 -6.36
C VAL A 40 8.59 15.28 -7.21
N PRO A 41 7.23 15.26 -7.27
CA PRO A 41 6.49 14.37 -8.15
C PRO A 41 6.76 14.69 -9.64
N ASN A 42 6.48 13.72 -10.51
CA ASN A 42 6.42 13.89 -11.97
C ASN A 42 5.00 13.59 -12.44
N TRP A 43 4.76 13.63 -13.76
CA TRP A 43 3.45 13.39 -14.36
C TRP A 43 2.84 12.01 -14.03
N GLU A 44 3.66 11.02 -13.65
CA GLU A 44 3.21 9.69 -13.22
C GLU A 44 2.78 9.62 -11.75
N VAL A 45 3.25 10.55 -10.92
CA VAL A 45 3.09 10.48 -9.46
C VAL A 45 2.24 11.65 -8.99
N ALA A 46 1.01 11.38 -8.59
CA ALA A 46 0.11 12.41 -8.09
C ALA A 46 0.62 13.05 -6.78
N LYS A 47 1.15 12.24 -5.85
CA LYS A 47 1.70 12.71 -4.57
C LYS A 47 2.67 11.75 -3.92
N VAL A 48 3.46 12.26 -2.97
CA VAL A 48 4.33 11.47 -2.09
C VAL A 48 3.82 11.60 -0.66
N VAL A 49 3.53 10.46 -0.02
CA VAL A 49 2.97 10.40 1.34
C VAL A 49 4.02 9.81 2.29
N ALA A 50 4.40 10.57 3.32
CA ALA A 50 5.33 10.12 4.35
C ALA A 50 4.54 9.66 5.58
N ILE A 51 4.59 8.36 5.88
CA ILE A 51 3.91 7.76 7.04
C ILE A 51 4.94 7.56 8.16
N PRO A 52 4.77 8.19 9.34
CA PRO A 52 5.65 7.94 10.48
C PRO A 52 5.55 6.49 10.94
N LEU A 53 6.69 5.81 11.11
CA LEU A 53 6.72 4.39 11.51
C LEU A 53 5.92 4.12 12.79
N ARG A 54 5.97 5.03 13.77
CA ARG A 54 5.20 4.90 15.02
C ARG A 54 3.69 4.76 14.80
N GLU A 55 3.14 5.33 13.74
CA GLU A 55 1.71 5.25 13.46
C GLU A 55 1.30 3.85 13.01
N LEU A 56 2.22 3.09 12.40
CA LEU A 56 1.99 1.69 12.01
C LEU A 56 1.81 0.76 13.21
N PHE A 57 2.11 1.21 14.43
CA PHE A 57 1.89 0.45 15.66
C PHE A 57 0.54 0.77 16.31
N ASP A 58 -0.22 1.76 15.81
CA ASP A 58 -1.54 2.07 16.34
C ASP A 58 -2.59 1.13 15.72
N PRO A 59 -3.18 0.19 16.49
CA PRO A 59 -4.17 -0.75 15.96
C PRO A 59 -5.43 -0.03 15.46
N ARG A 60 -5.75 1.16 15.97
CA ARG A 60 -6.93 1.94 15.57
C ARG A 60 -6.84 2.48 14.14
N ARG A 61 -5.63 2.48 13.57
CA ARG A 61 -5.38 2.91 12.19
C ARG A 61 -5.42 1.76 11.19
N HIS A 62 -5.62 0.53 11.67
CA HIS A 62 -5.77 -0.65 10.82
C HIS A 62 -7.25 -0.88 10.52
N ALA A 63 -7.53 -1.33 9.30
CA ALA A 63 -8.87 -1.61 8.84
C ALA A 63 -8.87 -2.74 7.79
N ARG A 64 -10.07 -3.15 7.37
CA ARG A 64 -10.32 -4.00 6.22
C ARG A 64 -10.83 -3.15 5.06
N TYR A 65 -10.05 -3.06 3.99
CA TYR A 65 -10.48 -2.47 2.73
C TYR A 65 -11.33 -3.48 1.95
N ARG A 66 -12.63 -3.23 1.89
CA ARG A 66 -13.59 -4.06 1.16
C ARG A 66 -13.63 -3.62 -0.29
N MET A 67 -13.05 -4.43 -1.16
CA MET A 67 -13.00 -4.16 -2.58
C MET A 67 -14.26 -4.68 -3.27
N HIS A 68 -15.09 -3.76 -3.76
CA HIS A 68 -16.20 -4.08 -4.64
C HIS A 68 -15.71 -4.16 -6.09
N VAL A 69 -15.91 -5.33 -6.70
CA VAL A 69 -15.62 -5.59 -8.11
C VAL A 69 -16.93 -5.40 -8.89
N SER A 70 -16.90 -4.63 -9.98
CA SER A 70 -18.09 -4.44 -10.81
C SER A 70 -18.62 -5.78 -11.36
N PRO A 71 -19.93 -5.92 -11.62
CA PRO A 71 -20.48 -7.17 -12.15
C PRO A 71 -19.82 -7.62 -13.46
N GLN A 72 -19.51 -6.70 -14.36
CA GLN A 72 -18.82 -7.00 -15.63
C GLN A 72 -17.44 -7.61 -15.37
N LEU A 73 -16.72 -7.06 -14.39
CA LEU A 73 -15.37 -7.44 -14.07
C LEU A 73 -15.31 -8.74 -13.25
N SER A 74 -16.25 -8.94 -12.34
CA SER A 74 -16.38 -10.14 -11.51
C SER A 74 -16.40 -11.43 -12.35
N ARG A 75 -17.08 -11.40 -13.51
CA ARG A 75 -17.14 -12.51 -14.48
C ARG A 75 -15.80 -12.79 -15.15
N LYS A 76 -14.97 -11.75 -15.36
CA LYS A 76 -13.68 -11.84 -16.05
C LYS A 76 -12.54 -12.31 -15.14
N ILE A 77 -12.56 -11.92 -13.86
CA ILE A 77 -11.52 -12.29 -12.88
C ILE A 77 -11.94 -13.39 -11.91
N ASN A 78 -13.19 -13.88 -12.02
CA ASN A 78 -13.81 -14.88 -11.14
C ASN A 78 -13.62 -14.60 -9.65
N ARG A 79 -13.74 -13.32 -9.26
CA ARG A 79 -13.63 -12.86 -7.87
C ARG A 79 -14.89 -12.12 -7.47
N ARG A 80 -15.41 -12.49 -6.31
CA ARG A 80 -16.43 -11.74 -5.58
C ARG A 80 -15.72 -10.85 -4.57
N THR A 81 -16.41 -9.83 -4.05
CA THR A 81 -15.92 -8.88 -3.05
C THR A 81 -14.87 -9.47 -2.12
N GLU A 82 -13.67 -8.89 -2.09
CA GLU A 82 -12.54 -9.33 -1.24
C GLU A 82 -12.22 -8.25 -0.21
N ASP A 83 -11.96 -8.69 1.03
CA ASP A 83 -11.50 -7.83 2.10
C ASP A 83 -9.96 -7.92 2.18
N PHE A 84 -9.29 -6.78 2.09
CA PHE A 84 -7.84 -6.69 2.22
C PHE A 84 -7.45 -5.93 3.48
N PRO A 85 -6.43 -6.36 4.24
CA PRO A 85 -5.87 -5.51 5.29
C PRO A 85 -5.43 -4.16 4.71
N CYS A 86 -5.69 -3.08 5.45
CA CYS A 86 -5.23 -1.75 5.10
C CYS A 86 -4.87 -0.92 6.34
N PHE A 87 -4.20 0.19 6.07
CA PHE A 87 -3.81 1.20 7.03
C PHE A 87 -4.33 2.58 6.60
N LEU A 88 -4.88 3.32 7.57
CA LEU A 88 -5.44 4.65 7.40
C LEU A 88 -4.44 5.68 7.93
N HIS A 89 -3.87 6.46 7.03
CA HIS A 89 -3.01 7.59 7.36
C HIS A 89 -3.82 8.88 7.27
N GLN A 90 -3.94 9.60 8.39
CA GLN A 90 -4.60 10.91 8.43
C GLN A 90 -3.56 12.02 8.30
N ASN A 91 -3.78 12.90 7.33
CA ASN A 91 -3.03 14.14 7.16
C ASN A 91 -3.99 15.33 7.12
N GLY A 92 -4.22 15.95 8.28
CA GLY A 92 -5.26 16.96 8.44
C GLY A 92 -6.65 16.37 8.14
N ALA A 93 -7.37 16.98 7.19
CA ALA A 93 -8.69 16.50 6.76
C ALA A 93 -8.63 15.35 5.73
N GLN A 94 -7.45 15.05 5.18
CA GLN A 94 -7.30 14.01 4.16
C GLN A 94 -6.97 12.66 4.79
N VAL A 95 -7.62 11.61 4.30
CA VAL A 95 -7.31 10.22 4.67
C VAL A 95 -6.70 9.51 3.47
N ASP A 96 -5.49 8.98 3.65
CA ASP A 96 -4.82 8.10 2.73
C ASP A 96 -4.96 6.65 3.17
N ILE A 97 -5.33 5.79 2.22
CA ILE A 97 -5.50 4.35 2.46
C ILE A 97 -4.31 3.61 1.84
N LEU A 98 -3.48 3.02 2.68
CA LEU A 98 -2.41 2.12 2.27
C LEU A 98 -2.94 0.68 2.33
N TRP A 99 -3.06 0.02 1.18
CA TRP A 99 -3.62 -1.33 1.10
C TRP A 99 -2.90 -2.20 0.05
N GLY A 100 -3.33 -3.45 -0.07
CA GLY A 100 -2.86 -4.35 -1.13
C GLY A 100 -1.39 -4.76 -0.97
N ALA A 101 -0.69 -4.89 -2.10
CA ALA A 101 0.70 -5.38 -2.09
C ALA A 101 1.65 -4.46 -1.33
N THR A 102 1.48 -3.14 -1.47
CA THR A 102 2.31 -2.15 -0.77
C THR A 102 2.16 -2.27 0.74
N PHE A 103 0.92 -2.39 1.24
CA PHE A 103 0.70 -2.55 2.68
C PHE A 103 1.32 -3.84 3.23
N ARG A 104 1.18 -4.96 2.50
CA ARG A 104 1.82 -6.23 2.88
C ARG A 104 3.34 -6.11 2.96
N ILE A 105 3.97 -5.42 2.02
CA ILE A 105 5.42 -5.18 2.03
C ILE A 105 5.83 -4.35 3.24
N VAL A 106 5.08 -3.29 3.56
CA VAL A 106 5.34 -2.44 4.73
C VAL A 106 5.20 -3.24 6.02
N LEU A 107 4.12 -4.02 6.18
CA LEU A 107 3.96 -4.87 7.35
C LEU A 107 5.09 -5.90 7.50
N LEU A 108 5.50 -6.56 6.41
CA LEU A 108 6.63 -7.48 6.42
C LEU A 108 7.93 -6.79 6.86
N LEU A 109 8.18 -5.57 6.41
CA LEU A 109 9.34 -4.80 6.84
C LEU A 109 9.28 -4.52 8.35
N VAL A 110 8.13 -4.01 8.84
CA VAL A 110 7.97 -3.65 10.26
C VAL A 110 8.02 -4.88 11.16
N GLU A 111 7.43 -6.01 10.74
CA GLU A 111 7.54 -7.28 11.46
C GLU A 111 9.00 -7.73 11.56
N ARG A 112 9.78 -7.63 10.47
CA ARG A 112 11.20 -8.01 10.47
C ARG A 112 12.07 -7.11 11.34
N LEU A 113 11.78 -5.81 11.38
CA LEU A 113 12.58 -4.83 12.13
C LEU A 113 12.18 -4.74 13.61
N PHE A 114 10.90 -4.92 13.93
CA PHE A 114 10.34 -4.59 15.24
C PHE A 114 9.46 -5.68 15.85
N GLY A 115 9.23 -6.80 15.15
CA GLY A 115 8.39 -7.89 15.65
C GLY A 115 6.89 -7.59 15.70
N LEU A 116 6.44 -6.48 15.08
CA LEU A 116 5.02 -6.13 15.02
C LEU A 116 4.25 -7.18 14.21
N ARG A 117 3.18 -7.71 14.79
CA ARG A 117 2.19 -8.52 14.07
C ARG A 117 1.00 -7.65 13.70
N ALA A 118 0.46 -7.88 12.51
CA ALA A 118 -0.78 -7.22 12.10
C ALA A 118 -1.92 -7.56 13.08
N PRO A 119 -2.83 -6.62 13.38
CA PRO A 119 -4.02 -6.91 14.17
C PRO A 119 -4.88 -7.97 13.50
N ASP A 120 -5.63 -8.73 14.30
CA ASP A 120 -6.59 -9.71 13.80
C ASP A 120 -7.60 -9.04 12.85
N PRO A 121 -7.63 -9.42 11.55
CA PRO A 121 -8.52 -8.82 10.57
C PRO A 121 -10.01 -8.91 10.95
N GLU A 122 -10.43 -9.96 11.68
CA GLU A 122 -11.85 -10.15 11.99
C GLU A 122 -12.43 -9.04 12.87
N LEU A 123 -11.58 -8.45 13.71
CA LEU A 123 -11.93 -7.39 14.67
C LEU A 123 -11.80 -5.98 14.07
N LEU A 124 -11.30 -5.85 12.84
CA LEU A 124 -11.01 -4.55 12.23
C LEU A 124 -12.24 -3.93 11.53
N PRO A 125 -12.42 -2.60 11.60
CA PRO A 125 -13.49 -1.91 10.90
C PRO A 125 -13.34 -2.04 9.39
N ILE A 126 -14.44 -1.91 8.66
CA ILE A 126 -14.48 -2.04 7.19
C ILE A 126 -14.51 -0.66 6.55
N VAL A 127 -13.66 -0.48 5.54
CA VAL A 127 -13.62 0.71 4.68
C VAL A 127 -13.97 0.29 3.26
N PRO A 128 -15.04 0.87 2.65
CA PRO A 128 -15.44 0.51 1.30
C PRO A 128 -14.44 1.02 0.26
N GLY A 129 -14.23 0.21 -0.76
CA GLY A 129 -13.40 0.51 -1.92
C GLY A 129 -14.06 0.09 -3.21
N LEU A 130 -13.88 0.86 -4.28
CA LEU A 130 -14.34 0.52 -5.61
C LEU A 130 -13.17 0.21 -6.53
N LEU A 131 -13.18 -0.97 -7.14
CA LEU A 131 -12.28 -1.29 -8.23
C LEU A 131 -13.02 -1.06 -9.55
N ASP A 132 -12.67 0.02 -10.25
CA ASP A 132 -13.14 0.22 -11.62
C ASP A 132 -12.19 -0.43 -12.65
N GLU A 133 -12.61 -0.41 -13.91
CA GLU A 133 -11.81 -0.95 -15.01
C GLU A 133 -10.49 -0.19 -15.21
N GLY A 134 -10.41 1.07 -14.77
CA GLY A 134 -9.22 1.89 -14.82
C GLY A 134 -8.09 1.29 -13.99
N TYR A 135 -8.38 0.76 -12.81
CA TYR A 135 -7.36 0.14 -11.95
C TYR A 135 -6.73 -1.09 -12.59
N ILE A 136 -7.54 -1.97 -13.19
CA ILE A 136 -7.05 -3.22 -13.80
C ILE A 136 -6.29 -2.95 -15.09
N ASN A 137 -6.72 -1.95 -15.85
CA ASN A 137 -6.05 -1.58 -17.09
C ASN A 137 -4.84 -0.65 -16.87
N GLY A 138 -4.51 -0.31 -15.61
CA GLY A 138 -3.44 0.63 -15.27
C GLY A 138 -3.71 2.07 -15.76
N ARG A 139 -4.98 2.43 -15.94
CA ARG A 139 -5.46 3.74 -16.39
C ARG A 139 -6.09 4.58 -15.27
N TYR A 140 -6.00 4.12 -14.02
CA TYR A 140 -6.57 4.84 -12.88
C TYR A 140 -5.85 6.18 -12.71
N GLN A 141 -6.53 7.26 -13.05
CA GLN A 141 -6.14 8.62 -12.70
C GLN A 141 -6.98 9.00 -11.48
N HIS A 142 -6.33 9.42 -10.40
CA HIS A 142 -7.05 10.02 -9.28
C HIS A 142 -7.82 11.26 -9.79
N PRO A 143 -9.12 11.41 -9.46
CA PRO A 143 -9.80 12.69 -9.65
C PRO A 143 -9.20 13.78 -8.77
#